data_AF-A0AAW6EGQ8-F1
#
_entry.id   AF-A0AAW6EGQ8-F1
#
_cell.length_a   1.000
_cell.length_b   1.000
_cell.length_c   1.000
_cell.angle_alpha   90.00
_cell.angle_beta   90.00
_cell.angle_gamma   90.00
#
_symmetry.space_group_name_H-M   'P 1'
#
loop_
_entity.id
_entity.type
_entity.pdbx_description
1 polymer ?
#
loop_
_entity_poly.entity_id
_entity_poly.type
_entity_poly.pdbx_seq_one_letter_code
_entity_poly.pdbx_strand_id
1 'polypeptide(L)' 'MNSITQDMKFRQSLMNYAKKYGVSRASRKYNKSRSYIYFWLKRWDGSVESLAVKSRRPHHHP' A
#
# COMPACT_ATOMS: atom_id res chain seq x y z
N MET A 1 -7.08 -3.79 -19.02
CA MET A 1 -7.36 -2.95 -17.84
C MET A 1 -6.00 -2.63 -17.21
N ASN A 2 -5.23 -1.74 -17.85
CA ASN A 2 -3.77 -1.60 -17.60
C ASN A 2 -3.44 -0.27 -16.89
N SER A 3 -4.41 0.36 -16.22
CA SER A 3 -4.21 1.65 -15.59
C SER A 3 -3.86 1.50 -14.12
N ILE A 4 -2.61 1.80 -13.76
CA ILE A 4 -2.21 2.02 -12.37
C ILE A 4 -3.00 3.23 -11.84
N THR A 5 -3.79 3.02 -10.80
CA THR A 5 -4.58 4.10 -10.18
C THR A 5 -3.69 5.07 -9.41
N GLN A 6 -4.16 6.30 -9.22
CA GLN A 6 -3.44 7.31 -8.43
C GLN A 6 -3.16 6.83 -7.00
N ASP A 7 -4.11 6.09 -6.41
CA ASP A 7 -3.96 5.43 -5.11
C ASP A 7 -2.79 4.45 -5.08
N MET A 8 -2.62 3.65 -6.12
CA MET A 8 -1.50 2.70 -6.21
C MET A 8 -0.16 3.43 -6.33
N LYS A 9 -0.08 4.49 -7.15
CA LYS A 9 1.12 5.33 -7.25
C LYS A 9 1.48 6.00 -5.92
N PHE A 10 0.46 6.49 -5.20
CA PHE A 10 0.63 7.06 -3.87
C PHE A 10 1.17 6.02 -2.88
N ARG A 11 0.56 4.82 -2.84
CA ARG A 11 1.02 3.73 -1.97
C ARG A 11 2.43 3.30 -2.31
N GLN A 12 2.79 3.18 -3.59
CA GLN A 12 4.15 2.84 -4.02
C GLN A 12 5.16 3.87 -3.49
N SER A 13 4.84 5.17 -3.62
CA SER A 13 5.69 6.25 -3.13
C SER A 13 5.85 6.20 -1.60
N LEU A 14 4.76 5.95 -0.88
CA LEU A 14 4.76 5.77 0.58
C LEU A 14 5.62 4.56 0.99
N MET A 15 5.47 3.42 0.32
CA MET A 15 6.21 2.19 0.64
C MET A 15 7.71 2.33 0.35
N ASN A 16 8.07 2.92 -0.80
CA ASN A 16 9.45 3.25 -1.13
C ASN A 16 10.09 4.17 -0.08
N TYR A 17 9.36 5.21 0.35
CA TYR A 17 9.84 6.11 1.38
C TYR A 17 9.98 5.42 2.74
N ALA A 18 9.03 4.56 3.12
CA ALA A 18 9.09 3.78 4.35
C ALA A 18 10.26 2.78 4.35
N LYS A 19 10.57 2.15 3.21
CA LYS A 19 11.73 1.24 3.06
C LYS A 19 13.06 1.99 3.17
N LYS A 20 13.14 3.22 2.62
CA LYS A 20 14.37 4.03 2.63
C LYS A 20 14.63 4.73 3.97
N TYR A 21 13.59 5.23 4.64
CA TYR A 21 13.73 6.12 5.80
C TYR A 21 13.05 5.61 7.08
N GLY A 22 12.36 4.47 7.00
CA GLY A 22 11.64 3.88 8.13
C GLY A 22 10.19 4.38 8.28
N VAL A 23 9.38 3.53 8.93
CA VAL A 23 7.93 3.73 9.11
C VAL A 23 7.60 4.98 9.92
N SER A 24 8.38 5.30 10.96
CA SER A 24 8.14 6.49 11.80
C SER A 24 8.24 7.80 10.99
N ARG A 25 9.21 7.92 10.08
CA ARG A 25 9.37 9.10 9.23
C ARG A 25 8.30 9.14 8.15
N ALA A 26 7.96 8.00 7.56
CA ALA A 26 6.88 7.90 6.57
C ALA A 26 5.53 8.30 7.17
N SER A 27 5.23 7.85 8.39
CA SER A 27 3.99 8.16 9.11
C SER A 27 3.78 9.66 9.27
N ARG A 28 4.82 10.39 9.73
CA ARG A 28 4.76 11.86 9.86
C ARG A 28 4.65 12.57 8.52
N LYS A 29 5.44 12.16 7.51
CA LYS A 29 5.47 12.82 6.21
C LYS A 29 4.15 12.71 5.44
N TYR A 30 3.54 11.53 5.48
CA TYR A 30 2.34 11.23 4.68
C TYR A 30 1.05 11.28 5.49
N ASN A 31 1.12 11.64 6.77
CA ASN A 31 0.01 11.65 7.71
C ASN A 31 -0.79 10.32 7.67
N LYS A 32 -0.08 9.20 7.76
CA LYS A 32 -0.67 7.85 7.83
C LYS A 32 -0.22 7.14 9.08
N SER A 33 -1.12 6.37 9.68
CA SER A 33 -0.79 5.58 10.86
C SER A 33 0.29 4.54 10.53
N ARG A 34 1.09 4.19 11.54
CA ARG A 34 2.10 3.13 11.41
C ARG A 34 1.47 1.78 11.06
N SER A 35 0.27 1.51 11.59
CA SER A 35 -0.50 0.30 11.28
C SER A 35 -0.89 0.21 9.80
N TYR A 36 -1.32 1.33 9.19
CA TYR A 36 -1.59 1.39 7.76
C TYR A 36 -0.34 1.07 6.93
N ILE A 37 0.80 1.66 7.30
CA ILE A 37 2.06 1.44 6.57
C ILE A 37 2.51 -0.02 6.71
N TYR A 38 2.48 -0.61 7.90
CA TYR A 38 2.84 -2.02 8.09
C TYR A 38 1.90 -2.98 7.35
N PHE A 39 0.59 -2.69 7.32
CA PHE A 39 -0.38 -3.47 6.55
C PHE A 39 0.03 -3.54 5.06
N TRP A 40 0.38 -2.40 4.47
CA TRP A 40 0.80 -2.36 3.07
C TRP A 40 2.19 -2.93 2.84
N LEU A 41 3.15 -2.71 3.74
CA LEU A 41 4.49 -3.33 3.66
C LEU A 41 4.40 -4.86 3.67
N LYS A 42 3.51 -5.44 4.47
CA LYS A 42 3.30 -6.90 4.51
C LYS A 42 2.78 -7.44 3.17
N ARG A 43 2.06 -6.63 2.42
CA ARG A 43 1.45 -7.01 1.13
C ARG A 43 2.34 -6.70 -0.08
N TRP A 44 3.28 -5.76 0.08
CA TRP A 44 4.07 -5.22 -1.00
C TRP A 44 5.30 -6.08 -1.28
N ASP A 45 5.34 -6.65 -2.48
CA ASP A 45 6.46 -7.43 -3.04
C ASP A 45 7.50 -6.56 -3.77
N GLY A 46 7.29 -5.23 -3.81
CA GLY A 46 8.10 -4.28 -4.56
C GLY A 46 7.41 -3.75 -5.83
N SER A 47 6.40 -4.46 -6.32
CA SER A 47 5.61 -4.09 -7.50
C SER A 47 4.45 -3.14 -7.13
N VAL A 48 3.97 -2.36 -8.09
CA VAL A 48 2.84 -1.45 -7.87
C VAL A 48 1.52 -2.24 -7.84
N GLU A 49 1.47 -3.35 -8.55
CA GLU A 49 0.34 -4.26 -8.71
C GLU A 49 -0.06 -4.90 -7.38
N SER A 50 0.90 -5.27 -6.51
CA SER A 50 0.60 -5.84 -5.19
C SER A 50 -0.13 -4.86 -4.26
N LEU A 51 -0.03 -3.56 -4.53
CA LEU A 51 -0.72 -2.49 -3.80
C LEU A 51 -2.15 -2.22 -4.31
N ALA A 52 -2.62 -2.97 -5.31
CA ALA A 52 -4.00 -2.92 -5.75
C ALA A 52 -4.97 -3.34 -4.64
N VAL A 53 -6.16 -2.73 -4.62
CA VAL A 53 -7.25 -3.16 -3.74
C VAL A 53 -7.75 -4.53 -4.19
N LYS A 54 -7.81 -5.50 -3.28
CA LYS A 54 -8.43 -6.82 -3.55
C LYS A 54 -9.95 -6.70 -3.42
N SER A 55 -10.67 -7.48 -4.22
CA SER A 55 -12.12 -7.60 -4.08
C SER A 55 -12.50 -8.01 -2.66
N ARG A 56 -13.58 -7.44 -2.14
CA ARG A 56 -14.20 -7.81 -0.86
C ARG A 56 -15.41 -8.73 -1.05
N ARG A 57 -15.75 -9.06 -2.30
CA ARG A 57 -16.89 -9.92 -2.62
C ARG A 57 -16.55 -11.35 -2.18
N PRO A 58 -17.44 -12.03 -1.44
CA PRO A 58 -17.25 -13.44 -1.12
C PRO A 58 -17.21 -14.26 -2.42
N HIS A 59 -16.34 -15.27 -2.47
CA HIS A 59 -16.20 -16.13 -3.65
C HIS A 59 -17.44 -16.99 -3.87
N HIS A 60 -18.12 -17.36 -2.78
CA HIS A 60 -19.35 -18.15 -2.78
C HIS A 60 -20.35 -17.53 -1.82
N HIS A 61 -21.64 -17.70 -2.12
CA HIS A 61 -22.70 -17.46 -1.15
C HIS A 61 -22.64 -18.57 -0.08
N PRO A 62 -23.08 -18.31 1.17
CA PRO A 62 -23.28 -19.37 2.14
C PRO A 62 -24.14 -20.51 1.60
#